data_AF-A0A3D3PCJ9-F1
#
_entry.id   AF-A0A3D3PCJ9-F1
#
_cell.length_a   1.000
_cell.length_b   1.000
_cell.length_c   1.000
_cell.angle_alpha   90.00
_cell.angle_beta   90.00
_cell.angle_gamma   90.00
#
_symmetry.space_group_name_H-M   'P 1'
#
loop_
_entity.id
_entity.type
_entity.pdbx_description
1 polymer ?
#
loop_
_entity_poly.entity_id
_entity_poly.type
_entity_poly.pdbx_seq_one_letter_code
_entity_poly.pdbx_strand_id
1 'polypeptide(L)'
;MITHNSDIANKDWLSLVSILSGFLDRDETNLGNNLAYYMKLRDNPDADQKKIQNAYDKLEYEQRRFQCFNEIFFRLNDPDIQFLLAGIEEIWHQQRNINPVLPEDYVVYYRKYQDNRKVYYLPL
;
A
#
# COMPACT_ATOMS: atom_id res chain seq x y z
N MET A 1 -18.36 -2.38 6.93
CA MET A 1 -18.09 -1.09 7.60
C MET A 1 -16.58 -0.95 7.64
N ILE A 2 -15.99 -0.10 6.80
CA ILE A 2 -14.54 0.14 6.84
C ILE A 2 -14.29 0.93 8.13
N THR A 3 -13.59 0.34 9.09
CA THR A 3 -13.19 1.04 10.31
C THR A 3 -12.19 2.12 9.93
N HIS A 4 -12.62 3.39 9.97
CA HIS A 4 -11.72 4.52 9.80
C HIS A 4 -10.79 4.61 11.01
N ASN A 5 -9.57 4.08 10.87
CA ASN A 5 -8.50 4.37 11.80
C ASN A 5 -8.07 5.83 11.57
N SER A 6 -8.39 6.73 12.50
CA SER A 6 -8.06 8.16 12.44
C SER A 6 -6.57 8.42 12.31
N ASP A 7 -5.72 7.53 12.84
CA ASP A 7 -4.27 7.68 12.79
C ASP A 7 -3.72 7.41 11.39
N ILE A 8 -4.44 6.63 10.58
CA ILE A 8 -4.13 6.37 9.17
C ILE A 8 -4.77 7.45 8.29
N ALA A 9 -6.01 7.82 8.57
CA ALA A 9 -6.78 8.75 7.75
C ALA A 9 -6.18 10.17 7.66
N ASN A 10 -5.35 10.55 8.64
CA ASN A 10 -4.72 11.88 8.70
C ASN A 10 -3.28 11.92 8.16
N LYS A 11 -2.76 10.80 7.63
CA LYS A 11 -1.40 10.76 7.07
C LYS A 11 -1.40 11.20 5.62
N ASP A 12 -0.36 11.95 5.24
CA ASP A 12 -0.09 12.24 3.84
C ASP A 12 0.24 10.96 3.04
N TRP A 13 0.12 11.06 1.73
CA TRP A 13 0.30 9.97 0.78
C TRP A 13 1.66 9.29 0.94
N LEU A 14 2.73 10.07 1.11
CA LEU A 14 4.10 9.53 1.23
C LEU A 14 4.26 8.73 2.52
N SER A 15 3.67 9.20 3.62
CA SER A 15 3.63 8.49 4.90
C SER A 15 2.83 7.19 4.79
N LEU A 16 1.70 7.20 4.07
CA LEU A 16 0.90 6.00 3.81
C LEU A 16 1.68 4.96 2.99
N VAL A 17 2.38 5.40 1.94
CA VAL A 17 3.25 4.55 1.11
C VAL A 17 4.37 3.93 1.94
N SER A 18 5.03 4.72 2.80
CA SER A 18 6.09 4.24 3.70
C SER A 18 5.58 3.17 4.67
N ILE A 19 4.39 3.37 5.25
CA ILE A 19 3.76 2.39 6.14
C ILE A 19 3.43 1.09 5.41
N LEU A 20 2.88 1.18 4.18
CA LEU A 20 2.60 0.02 3.35
C LEU A 20 3.88 -0.76 3.02
N SER A 21 4.97 -0.06 2.70
CA SER A 21 6.29 -0.68 2.51
C SER A 21 6.71 -1.48 3.74
N GLY A 22 6.61 -0.88 4.93
CA GLY A 22 6.99 -1.57 6.18
C GLY A 22 6.12 -2.79 6.51
N PHE A 23 4.85 -2.80 6.08
CA PHE A 23 4.01 -3.99 6.19
C PHE A 23 4.46 -5.09 5.22
N LEU A 24 4.84 -4.74 3.99
CA LEU A 24 5.35 -5.70 3.01
C LEU A 24 6.69 -6.30 3.46
N ASP A 25 7.62 -5.50 3.96
CA ASP A 25 8.91 -6.00 4.49
C ASP A 25 8.71 -7.02 5.63
N ARG A 26 7.74 -6.74 6.51
CA ARG A 26 7.37 -7.65 7.59
C ARG A 26 6.72 -8.93 7.07
N ASP A 27 5.81 -8.81 6.10
CA ASP A 27 5.15 -9.96 5.48
C ASP A 27 6.16 -10.86 4.74
N GLU A 28 7.14 -10.27 4.05
CA GLU A 28 8.24 -11.00 3.41
C GLU A 28 9.07 -11.77 4.43
N THR A 29 9.45 -11.11 5.53
CA THR A 29 10.18 -11.75 6.64
C THR A 29 9.38 -12.92 7.24
N ASN A 30 8.07 -12.72 7.46
CA ASN A 30 7.19 -13.75 7.99
C ASN A 30 7.05 -14.93 7.01
N LEU A 31 6.95 -14.67 5.71
CA LEU A 31 6.93 -15.69 4.67
C LEU A 31 8.22 -16.53 4.68
N GLY A 32 9.39 -15.89 4.79
CA GLY A 32 10.66 -16.58 4.92
C GLY A 32 10.71 -17.49 6.16
N ASN A 33 10.23 -17.00 7.30
CA ASN A 33 10.15 -17.78 8.54
C ASN A 33 9.18 -18.97 8.42
N ASN A 34 8.02 -18.77 7.80
CA ASN A 34 7.01 -19.82 7.60
C ASN A 34 7.47 -20.87 6.59
N LEU A 35 8.21 -20.46 5.54
CA LEU A 35 8.85 -21.39 4.62
C LEU A 35 9.90 -22.25 5.34
N ALA A 36 10.78 -21.63 6.14
CA ALA A 36 11.78 -22.36 6.91
C ALA A 36 11.13 -23.34 7.91
N TYR A 37 10.02 -22.95 8.53
CA TYR A 37 9.23 -23.82 9.40
C TYR A 37 8.62 -24.99 8.63
N TYR A 38 8.01 -24.74 7.46
CA TYR A 38 7.46 -25.78 6.60
C TYR A 38 8.54 -26.78 6.16
N MET A 39 9.72 -26.31 5.74
CA MET A 39 10.84 -27.19 5.36
C MET A 39 11.26 -28.10 6.53
N LYS A 40 11.39 -27.54 7.74
CA LYS A 40 11.70 -28.33 8.96
C LYS A 40 10.64 -29.40 9.26
N LEU A 41 9.35 -29.07 9.07
CA LEU A 41 8.27 -30.05 9.25
C LEU A 41 8.32 -31.14 8.17
N ARG A 42 8.51 -30.76 6.91
CA ARG A 42 8.54 -31.68 5.77
C ARG A 42 9.69 -32.68 5.87
N ASP A 43 10.86 -32.22 6.32
CA ASP A 43 12.05 -33.04 6.42
C ASP A 43 12.10 -33.84 7.74
N ASN A 44 11.11 -33.68 8.63
CA ASN A 44 10.97 -34.47 9.85
C ASN A 44 10.20 -35.78 9.56
N PRO A 45 10.82 -36.96 9.71
CA PRO A 45 10.19 -38.24 9.41
C PRO A 45 8.96 -38.56 10.28
N ASP A 46 8.91 -38.00 11.48
CA ASP A 46 7.84 -38.24 12.46
C ASP A 46 6.74 -37.18 12.41
N ALA A 47 6.82 -36.23 11.47
CA ALA A 47 5.84 -35.17 11.34
C ALA A 47 4.51 -35.71 10.81
N ASP A 48 3.42 -35.31 11.49
CA ASP A 48 2.06 -35.59 11.05
C ASP A 48 1.79 -34.96 9.68
N GLN A 49 1.42 -35.81 8.72
CA GLN A 49 1.11 -35.41 7.35
C GLN A 49 0.05 -34.30 7.27
N LYS A 50 -0.93 -34.30 8.19
CA LYS A 50 -1.96 -33.26 8.25
C LYS A 50 -1.36 -31.92 8.68
N LYS A 51 -0.37 -31.91 9.58
CA LYS A 51 0.34 -30.69 9.98
C LYS A 51 1.19 -30.15 8.85
N ILE A 52 1.86 -31.02 8.09
CA ILE A 52 2.64 -30.62 6.90
C ILE A 52 1.71 -29.98 5.87
N GLN A 53 0.56 -30.59 5.59
CA GLN A 53 -0.41 -30.06 4.63
C GLN A 53 -0.96 -28.69 5.09
N ASN A 54 -1.38 -28.57 6.35
CA ASN A 54 -1.88 -27.29 6.88
C ASN A 54 -0.82 -26.17 6.81
N ALA A 55 0.46 -26.51 7.06
CA ALA A 55 1.56 -25.55 6.94
C ALA A 55 1.78 -25.12 5.48
N TYR A 56 1.69 -26.07 4.54
CA TYR A 56 1.75 -25.78 3.11
C TYR A 56 0.62 -24.88 2.64
N ASP A 57 -0.64 -25.22 2.97
CA ASP A 57 -1.81 -24.45 2.53
C ASP A 57 -1.76 -23.01 3.06
N LYS A 58 -1.33 -22.85 4.32
CA LYS A 58 -1.10 -21.53 4.92
C LYS A 58 -0.01 -20.76 4.17
N LEU A 59 1.13 -21.39 3.89
CA LEU A 59 2.24 -20.76 3.18
C LEU A 59 1.84 -20.33 1.76
N GLU A 60 1.12 -21.19 1.03
CA GLU A 60 0.64 -20.89 -0.32
C GLU A 60 -0.36 -19.72 -0.33
N TYR A 61 -1.27 -19.68 0.66
CA TYR A 61 -2.18 -18.57 0.83
C TYR A 61 -1.45 -17.25 1.13
N GLU A 62 -0.51 -17.27 2.08
CA GLU A 62 0.28 -16.08 2.45
C GLU A 62 1.14 -15.59 1.27
N GLN A 63 1.72 -16.51 0.49
CA GLN A 63 2.52 -16.17 -0.68
C GLN A 63 1.67 -15.47 -1.74
N ARG A 64 0.49 -16.00 -2.07
CA ARG A 64 -0.44 -15.38 -3.03
C ARG A 64 -0.90 -13.99 -2.55
N ARG A 65 -1.21 -13.87 -1.26
CA ARG A 65 -1.60 -12.59 -0.65
C ARG A 65 -0.47 -11.56 -0.77
N PHE A 66 0.76 -11.93 -0.41
CA PHE A 66 1.92 -11.06 -0.48
C PHE A 66 2.20 -10.62 -1.92
N GLN A 67 2.18 -11.53 -2.89
CA GLN A 67 2.37 -11.20 -4.30
C GLN A 67 1.33 -10.18 -4.81
N CYS A 68 0.06 -10.36 -4.44
CA CYS A 68 -1.01 -9.44 -4.81
C CYS A 68 -0.77 -8.04 -4.24
N PHE A 69 -0.47 -7.92 -2.94
CA PHE A 69 -0.20 -6.62 -2.32
C PHE A 69 1.09 -5.97 -2.82
N ASN A 70 2.13 -6.77 -3.07
CA ASN A 70 3.38 -6.27 -3.62
C ASN A 70 3.21 -5.70 -5.03
N GLU A 71 2.41 -6.36 -5.88
CA GLU A 71 2.09 -5.83 -7.22
C GLU A 71 1.28 -4.52 -7.14
N ILE A 72 0.28 -4.45 -6.25
CA ILE A 72 -0.48 -3.22 -6.02
C ILE A 72 0.46 -2.11 -5.56
N PHE A 73 1.33 -2.39 -4.59
CA PHE A 73 2.27 -1.42 -4.05
C PHE A 73 3.30 -0.97 -5.10
N PHE A 74 3.81 -1.89 -5.91
CA PHE A 74 4.70 -1.57 -7.03
C PHE A 74 4.05 -0.58 -7.98
N ARG A 75 2.79 -0.79 -8.36
CA ARG A 75 2.03 0.15 -9.19
C ARG A 75 1.81 1.49 -8.50
N LEU A 76 1.48 1.49 -7.21
CA LEU A 76 1.32 2.72 -6.43
C LEU A 76 2.62 3.51 -6.25
N ASN A 77 3.77 2.84 -6.33
CA ASN A 77 5.09 3.44 -6.35
C ASN A 77 5.53 3.97 -7.71
N ASP A 78 4.67 3.93 -8.72
CA ASP A 78 4.94 4.63 -9.97
C ASP A 78 5.16 6.13 -9.68
N PRO A 79 6.30 6.71 -10.13
CA PRO A 79 6.61 8.11 -9.83
C PRO A 79 5.57 9.12 -10.33
N ASP A 80 4.83 8.82 -11.39
CA ASP A 80 3.77 9.67 -11.89
C ASP A 80 2.54 9.61 -10.96
N ILE A 81 2.21 8.42 -10.43
CA ILE A 81 1.12 8.24 -9.46
C ILE A 81 1.46 8.93 -8.14
N GLN A 82 2.69 8.75 -7.64
CA GLN A 82 3.12 9.42 -6.42
C GLN A 82 3.07 10.94 -6.55
N PHE A 83 3.53 11.49 -7.68
CA PHE A 83 3.48 12.93 -7.94
C PHE A 83 2.03 13.43 -8.05
N LEU A 84 1.16 12.69 -8.74
CA LEU A 84 -0.25 13.02 -8.86
C LEU A 84 -0.92 13.13 -7.49
N LEU A 85 -0.75 12.11 -6.65
CA LEU A 85 -1.41 12.03 -5.34
C LEU A 85 -0.87 13.06 -4.36
N ALA A 86 0.45 13.25 -4.32
CA ALA A 86 1.07 14.30 -3.52
C ALA A 86 0.60 15.71 -3.95
N GLY A 87 0.48 15.96 -5.26
CA GLY A 87 -0.02 17.24 -5.76
C GLY A 87 -1.51 17.48 -5.48
N ILE A 88 -2.35 16.42 -5.50
CA ILE A 88 -3.75 16.50 -5.09
C ILE A 88 -3.84 16.88 -3.60
N GLU A 89 -3.06 16.23 -2.74
CA GLU A 89 -3.00 16.57 -1.31
C GLU A 89 -2.53 18.00 -1.07
N GLU A 90 -1.47 18.43 -1.76
CA GLU A 90 -0.96 19.80 -1.64
C GLU A 90 -2.04 20.83 -2.00
N ILE A 91 -2.73 20.64 -3.12
CA ILE A 91 -3.85 21.48 -3.54
C ILE A 91 -4.96 21.50 -2.48
N TRP A 92 -5.34 20.34 -1.96
CA TRP A 92 -6.36 20.24 -0.91
C TRP A 92 -5.97 21.04 0.33
N HIS A 93 -4.71 20.92 0.78
CA HIS A 93 -4.19 21.68 1.92
C HIS A 93 -4.18 23.18 1.65
N GLN A 94 -3.73 23.61 0.47
CA GLN A 94 -3.75 25.02 0.07
C GLN A 94 -5.18 25.59 0.07
N GLN A 95 -6.14 24.86 -0.48
CA GLN A 95 -7.55 25.29 -0.52
C GLN A 95 -8.17 25.39 0.87
N ARG A 96 -7.96 24.39 1.73
CA ARG A 96 -8.48 24.42 3.11
C ARG A 96 -7.95 25.60 3.92
N ASN A 97 -6.72 26.05 3.64
CA ASN A 97 -6.14 27.24 4.26
C ASN A 97 -6.75 28.56 3.75
N ILE A 98 -7.18 28.60 2.48
CA ILE A 98 -7.78 29.78 1.85
C ILE A 98 -9.27 29.89 2.17
N ASN A 99 -9.99 28.77 2.12
CA ASN A 99 -11.43 28.68 2.40
C ASN A 99 -11.72 27.47 3.30
N PRO A 100 -11.83 27.66 4.63
CA PRO A 100 -12.04 26.57 5.57
C PRO A 100 -13.46 25.95 5.50
N VAL A 101 -14.36 26.55 4.72
CA VAL A 101 -15.75 26.09 4.53
C VAL A 101 -15.84 25.30 3.23
N LEU A 102 -15.43 24.03 3.27
CA LEU A 102 -15.65 23.08 2.16
C LEU A 102 -17.10 22.53 2.16
N PRO A 103 -17.64 22.06 1.01
CA PRO A 103 -16.95 21.85 -0.25
C PRO A 103 -17.40 22.79 -1.39
N GLU A 104 -16.42 23.42 -2.04
CA GLU A 104 -16.53 23.88 -3.44
C GLU A 104 -16.21 22.66 -4.32
N ASP A 105 -16.99 22.40 -5.36
CA ASP A 105 -16.65 21.35 -6.34
C ASP A 105 -15.36 21.75 -7.07
N TYR A 106 -14.46 20.80 -7.35
CA TYR A 106 -13.21 21.13 -8.01
C TYR A 106 -12.69 20.02 -8.91
N VAL A 107 -11.83 20.41 -9.84
CA VAL A 107 -11.09 19.51 -10.74
C VAL A 107 -9.60 19.70 -10.50
N VAL A 108 -8.88 18.57 -10.36
CA VAL A 108 -7.42 18.55 -10.35
C VAL A 108 -6.91 18.08 -11.71
N TYR A 109 -6.09 18.90 -12.37
CA TYR A 109 -5.45 18.53 -13.63
C TYR A 109 -4.00 18.13 -13.39
N TYR A 110 -3.63 16.94 -13.84
CA TYR A 110 -2.24 16.51 -13.93
C TYR A 110 -1.73 16.66 -15.34
N ARG A 111 -0.63 17.41 -15.50
CA ARG A 111 0.05 17.57 -16.78
C ARG A 111 1.49 17.08 -16.67
N LYS A 112 1.81 16.08 -17.50
CA LYS A 112 3.17 15.62 -17.77
C LYS A 112 3.54 16.07 -19.18
N TYR A 113 4.56 16.93 -19.29
CA TYR A 113 5.11 17.37 -20.58
C TYR A 113 6.63 17.35 -20.51
N GLN A 114 7.25 16.43 -21.27
CA GLN A 114 8.67 16.11 -21.16
C GLN A 114 9.03 15.78 -19.69
N ASP A 115 10.03 16.45 -19.13
CA ASP A 115 10.48 16.27 -17.74
C ASP A 115 9.70 17.13 -16.73
N ASN A 116 8.79 17.99 -17.20
CA ASN A 116 7.99 18.86 -16.33
C ASN A 116 6.68 18.18 -15.94
N ARG A 117 6.45 18.09 -14.62
CA ARG A 117 5.19 17.65 -14.03
C ARG A 117 4.56 18.82 -13.28
N LYS A 118 3.26 19.05 -13.51
CA LYS A 118 2.50 20.10 -12.84
C LYS A 118 1.11 19.59 -12.47
N VAL A 119 0.65 19.98 -11.29
CA VAL A 119 -0.71 19.74 -10.83
C VAL A 119 -1.42 21.09 -10.67
N TYR A 120 -2.65 21.20 -11.16
CA TYR A 120 -3.44 22.43 -11.13
C TYR A 120 -4.79 22.19 -10.46
N TYR A 121 -5.26 23.21 -9.74
CA TYR A 121 -6.60 23.27 -9.16
C TYR A 121 -7.50 24.17 -10.00
N LEU A 122 -8.74 23.73 -10.23
CA LEU A 122 -9.79 24.55 -10.81
C LEU A 122 -11.08 24.38 -9.98
N PRO A 123 -11.61 25.44 -9.36
CA PRO A 123 -12.95 25.39 -8.76
C PRO A 123 -14.01 25.31 -9.88
N LEU A 124 -15.11 24.60 -9.61
CA LEU A 124 -16.25 24.42 -10.53
C LEU A 124 -17.40 25.38 -10.23
#